data_AF-A0A968SKX7-F1
#
_entry.id   AF-A0A968SKX7-F1
#
_cell.length_a   1.000
_cell.length_b   1.000
_cell.length_c   1.000
_cell.angle_alpha   90.00
_cell.angle_beta   90.00
_cell.angle_gamma   90.00
#
_symmetry.space_group_name_H-M   'P 1'
#
loop_
_entity.id
_entity.type
_entity.pdbx_description
1 polymer ?
#
loop_
_entity_poly.entity_id
_entity_poly.type
_entity_poly.pdbx_seq_one_letter_code
_entity_poly.pdbx_strand_id
1 'polypeptide(L)'
;MPRMPDEYAVHFLISGGHREEVRFATIQDFQKWYSGALMPKISSSDLINVPIRNTQNEIFVVRPSSIMGIRVEPILRAVSSEISSWL
;
A
#
# COMPACT_ATOMS: atom_id res chain seq x y z
N MET A 1 -2.78 -18.89 16.80
CA MET A 1 -1.84 -18.44 15.76
C MET A 1 -2.07 -16.95 15.52
N PRO A 2 -1.04 -16.11 15.35
CA PRO A 2 -1.22 -14.73 14.91
C PRO A 2 -1.94 -14.75 13.56
N ARG A 3 -3.02 -13.98 13.43
CA ARG A 3 -3.78 -13.92 12.19
C ARG A 3 -2.92 -13.26 11.11
N MET A 4 -2.78 -13.90 9.94
CA MET A 4 -2.15 -13.27 8.78
C MET A 4 -2.97 -12.05 8.35
N PRO A 5 -2.34 -10.91 8.05
CA PRO A 5 -3.03 -9.74 7.49
C PRO A 5 -3.72 -10.07 6.18
N ASP A 6 -4.92 -9.54 5.98
CA ASP A 6 -5.68 -9.71 4.74
C ASP A 6 -5.09 -8.86 3.61
N GLU A 7 -4.62 -7.66 3.95
CA GLU A 7 -4.02 -6.66 3.05
C GLU A 7 -3.04 -5.78 3.81
N TYR A 8 -2.29 -4.95 3.08
CA TYR A 8 -1.41 -3.92 3.64
C TYR A 8 -1.80 -2.55 3.10
N ALA A 9 -2.05 -1.59 4.00
CA ALA A 9 -2.20 -0.18 3.65
C ALA A 9 -0.80 0.43 3.50
N VAL A 10 -0.55 1.09 2.37
CA VAL A 10 0.68 1.85 2.14
C VAL A 10 0.29 3.30 1.98
N HIS A 11 0.73 4.12 2.93
CA HIS A 11 0.50 5.56 2.91
C HIS A 11 1.76 6.28 2.44
N PHE A 12 1.61 7.05 1.36
CA PHE A 12 2.65 7.92 0.84
C PHE A 12 2.46 9.32 1.41
N LEU A 13 3.51 9.86 2.04
CA LEU A 13 3.58 11.25 2.44
C LEU A 13 4.32 11.98 1.33
N ILE A 14 3.63 12.86 0.60
CA ILE A 14 4.13 13.52 -0.59
C ILE A 14 4.37 15.00 -0.29
N SER A 15 5.43 15.56 -0.88
CA SER A 15 5.71 16.99 -0.81
C SER A 15 4.48 17.82 -1.17
N GLY A 16 4.29 18.94 -0.48
CA GLY A 16 3.05 19.73 -0.55
C GLY A 16 1.97 19.30 0.44
N GLY A 17 2.24 18.30 1.30
CA GLY A 17 1.34 17.90 2.39
C GLY A 17 0.28 16.88 1.99
N HIS A 18 0.36 16.32 0.79
CA HIS A 18 -0.57 15.30 0.31
C HIS A 18 -0.28 13.94 0.95
N ARG A 19 -1.34 13.19 1.24
CA ARG A 19 -1.26 11.81 1.70
C ARG A 19 -2.12 10.95 0.79
N GLU A 20 -1.50 9.97 0.17
CA GLU A 20 -2.19 8.97 -0.66
C GLU A 20 -2.13 7.60 0.01
N GLU A 21 -3.19 6.82 -0.08
CA GLU A 21 -3.26 5.47 0.48
C GLU A 21 -3.57 4.45 -0.60
N VAL A 22 -2.72 3.43 -0.70
CA VAL A 22 -2.94 2.31 -1.61
C VAL A 22 -2.93 0.98 -0.87
N ARG A 23 -3.49 -0.06 -1.50
CA ARG A 23 -3.55 -1.41 -0.94
C ARG A 23 -2.60 -2.34 -1.69
N PHE A 24 -1.81 -3.10 -0.93
CA PHE A 24 -1.06 -4.26 -1.41
C PHE A 24 -1.67 -5.54 -0.85
N ALA A 25 -1.65 -6.62 -1.64
CA ALA A 25 -2.16 -7.92 -1.22
C ALA A 25 -1.30 -8.52 -0.11
N THR A 26 0.03 -8.43 -0.26
CA THR A 26 1.00 -8.97 0.69
C THR A 26 2.11 -7.95 0.96
N ILE A 27 2.80 -8.11 2.09
CA ILE A 27 3.98 -7.28 2.39
C ILE A 27 5.12 -7.55 1.41
N GLN A 28 5.23 -8.78 0.90
CA GLN A 28 6.25 -9.19 -0.06
C GLN A 28 6.06 -8.45 -1.40
N ASP A 29 4.83 -8.26 -1.85
CA ASP A 29 4.55 -7.47 -3.07
C ASP A 29 5.01 -6.03 -2.91
N PHE A 30 4.73 -5.42 -1.74
CA PHE A 30 5.24 -4.09 -1.42
C PHE A 30 6.77 -4.06 -1.40
N GLN A 31 7.42 -5.00 -0.70
CA GLN A 31 8.87 -5.07 -0.61
C GLN A 31 9.54 -5.24 -1.98
N LYS A 32 8.96 -6.06 -2.86
CA LYS A 32 9.44 -6.28 -4.22
C LYS A 32 9.36 -4.99 -5.04
N TRP A 33 8.25 -4.27 -4.98
CA TRP A 33 8.10 -2.99 -5.66
C TRP A 33 9.02 -1.92 -5.07
N TYR A 34 9.06 -1.81 -3.74
CA TYR A 34 9.89 -0.84 -3.02
C TYR A 34 11.36 -0.97 -3.41
N SER A 35 11.91 -2.18 -3.32
CA SER A 35 13.32 -2.43 -3.62
C SER A 35 13.63 -2.43 -5.13
N GLY A 36 12.68 -2.87 -5.97
CA GLY A 36 12.91 -3.06 -7.41
C GLY A 36 12.57 -1.86 -8.29
N ALA A 37 11.64 -1.00 -7.87
CA ALA A 37 11.15 0.11 -8.68
C ALA A 37 11.40 1.48 -8.01
N LEU A 38 11.12 1.60 -6.71
CA LEU A 38 11.24 2.88 -6.01
C LEU A 38 12.68 3.20 -5.61
N MET A 39 13.31 2.33 -4.82
CA MET A 39 14.64 2.57 -4.25
C MET A 39 15.72 2.87 -5.29
N PRO A 40 15.80 2.18 -6.45
CA PRO A 40 16.79 2.49 -7.48
C PRO A 40 16.62 3.89 -8.09
N LYS A 41 15.45 4.50 -7.91
CA LYS A 41 15.07 5.80 -8.48
C LYS A 41 14.76 6.82 -7.40
N ILE A 42 15.19 6.63 -6.15
CA ILE A 42 14.75 7.45 -5.01
C ILE A 42 14.98 8.97 -5.18
N SER A 43 16.03 9.36 -5.91
CA SER A 43 16.32 10.76 -6.23
C SER A 43 15.75 11.24 -7.58
N SER A 44 15.11 10.35 -8.36
CA SER A 44 14.59 10.68 -9.68
C SER A 44 13.35 11.56 -9.59
N SER A 45 13.23 12.49 -10.54
CA SER A 45 12.02 13.26 -10.81
C SER A 45 11.09 12.58 -11.80
N ASP A 46 11.44 11.43 -12.37
CA ASP A 46 10.58 10.66 -13.28
C ASP A 46 9.34 10.11 -12.56
N LEU A 47 8.28 9.86 -13.32
CA LEU A 47 7.11 9.15 -12.80
C LEU A 47 7.36 7.65 -12.78
N ILE A 48 7.02 7.01 -11.67
CA ILE A 48 6.93 5.55 -11.57
C ILE A 48 5.50 5.15 -11.23
N ASN A 49 5.08 3.98 -11.73
CA ASN A 49 3.79 3.40 -11.35
C ASN A 49 3.88 2.75 -9.97
N VAL A 50 2.85 2.97 -9.16
CA VAL A 50 2.63 2.30 -7.88
C VAL A 50 1.56 1.22 -8.09
N PRO A 51 1.84 -0.06 -7.77
CA PRO A 51 0.83 -1.10 -7.80
C PRO A 51 -0.32 -0.76 -6.84
N ILE A 52 -1.55 -0.77 -7.36
CA ILE A 52 -2.77 -0.55 -6.58
C ILE A 52 -3.72 -1.73 -6.77
N ARG A 53 -4.34 -2.18 -5.68
CA ARG A 53 -5.30 -3.29 -5.69
C ARG A 53 -6.73 -2.74 -5.88
N ASN A 54 -7.25 -2.83 -7.10
CA ASN A 54 -8.63 -2.52 -7.56
C ASN A 54 -9.11 -1.05 -7.50
N THR A 55 -9.42 -0.45 -8.65
CA THR A 55 -10.72 -0.42 -9.36
C THR A 55 -10.41 -0.30 -10.86
N GLN A 56 -11.23 -0.88 -11.76
CA GLN A 56 -10.92 -0.95 -13.20
C GLN A 56 -10.49 0.41 -13.79
N ASN A 57 -9.41 0.44 -14.57
CA ASN A 57 -8.84 1.60 -15.26
C ASN A 57 -8.17 2.70 -14.40
N GLU A 58 -7.81 2.42 -13.15
CA GLU A 58 -7.06 3.37 -12.33
C GLU A 58 -5.54 3.16 -12.40
N ILE A 59 -4.78 4.25 -12.37
CA ILE A 59 -3.32 4.23 -12.21
C ILE A 59 -2.89 5.26 -11.17
N PHE A 60 -1.98 4.87 -10.29
CA PHE A 60 -1.28 5.81 -9.42
C PHE A 60 0.18 5.91 -9.86
N VAL A 61 0.63 7.13 -10.14
CA VAL A 61 2.02 7.43 -10.50
C VAL A 61 2.57 8.50 -9.57
N VAL A 62 3.82 8.34 -9.17
CA VAL A 62 4.48 9.24 -8.22
C VAL A 62 5.90 9.55 -8.66
N ARG A 63 6.38 10.73 -8.28
CA ARG A 63 7.81 11.07 -8.37
C ARG A 63 8.51 10.58 -7.11
N PRO A 64 9.47 9.65 -7.20
CA PRO A 64 10.20 9.15 -6.04
C PRO A 64 10.80 10.26 -5.17
N SER A 65 11.41 11.26 -5.80
CA SER A 65 12.01 12.41 -5.10
C SER A 65 11.03 13.29 -4.32
N SER A 66 9.72 13.14 -4.56
CA SER A 66 8.66 13.87 -3.85
C SER A 66 8.08 13.08 -2.67
N ILE A 67 8.47 11.82 -2.48
CA ILE A 67 8.02 11.00 -1.35
C ILE A 67 8.86 11.38 -0.13
N MET A 68 8.22 11.99 0.86
CA MET A 68 8.84 12.39 2.14
C MET A 68 8.83 11.24 3.16
N GLY A 69 7.92 10.28 3.00
CA GLY A 69 7.82 9.14 3.88
C GLY A 69 6.84 8.10 3.36
N ILE A 70 7.01 6.87 3.84
CA ILE A 70 6.13 5.75 3.55
C ILE A 70 5.79 5.05 4.87
N ARG A 71 4.51 4.87 5.13
CA ARG A 71 4.02 4.09 6.28
C ARG A 71 3.28 2.87 5.75
N VAL A 72 3.64 1.69 6.24
CA VAL A 72 3.02 0.42 5.83
C VAL A 72 2.35 -0.22 7.04
N GLU A 73 1.07 -0.55 6.93
CA GLU A 73 0.29 -1.15 8.02
C GLU A 73 -0.42 -2.43 7.58
N PRO A 74 -0.41 -3.47 8.42
CA PRO A 74 -1.26 -4.63 8.19
C PRO A 74 -2.73 -4.29 8.43
N ILE A 75 -3.60 -4.82 7.58
CA ILE A 75 -5.06 -4.71 7.71
C ILE A 75 -5.61 -6.09 8.04
N LEU A 76 -6.32 -6.17 9.16
CA LEU A 76 -7.02 -7.37 9.62
C LEU A 76 -8.51 -7.08 9.55
N ARG A 77 -9.23 -7.74 8.63
CA ARG A 77 -10.68 -7.64 8.55
C ARG A 77 -11.29 -8.34 9.76
N ALA A 78 -12.27 -7.75 10.44
CA ALA A 78 -12.97 -8.46 11.51
C ALA A 78 -13.54 -9.78 10.98
N VAL A 79 -13.48 -10.87 11.77
CA VAL A 79 -14.33 -12.03 11.48
C VAL A 79 -15.76 -11.58 11.76
N SER A 80 -16.64 -11.59 10.75
CA SER A 80 -18.08 -11.43 10.98
C SER A 80 -18.51 -12.52 11.95
N SER A 81 -19.00 -12.14 13.14
CA SER A 81 -19.56 -13.07 14.12
C SER A 81 -21.04 -13.31 13.84
N GLU A 82 -21.38 -13.69 12.61
CA GLU A 82 -22.73 -14.14 12.25
C GLU A 82 -22.90 -15.64 12.50
N ILE A 83 -22.64 -16.12 13.72
CA ILE A 83 -23.28 -17.33 14.29
C ILE A 83 -23.37 -17.17 15.81
N SER A 84 -24.37 -16.40 16.26
CA SER A 84 -24.91 -16.51 17.62
C SER A 84 -26.41 -16.19 17.57
N SER A 85 -27.15 -16.99 16.79
CA SER A 85 -28.61 -16.98 16.77
C SER A 85 -29.19 -18.38 17.02
N TRP A 86 -28.41 -19.26 17.65
CA TRP A 86 -28.82 -20.60 18.10
C TRP A 86 -28.37 -20.89 19.55
N LEU A 87 -28.32 -19.84 20.37
CA LEU A 87 -28.46 -19.92 21.83
C LEU A 87 -29.67 -19.08 22.21
#